data_AF-A0A946YLW0-F1
#
_entry.id   AF-A0A946YLW0-F1
#
_cell.length_a   1.000
_cell.length_b   1.000
_cell.length_c   1.000
_cell.angle_alpha   90.00
_cell.angle_beta   90.00
_cell.angle_gamma   90.00
#
_symmetry.space_group_name_H-M   'P 1'
#
loop_
_entity.id
_entity.type
_entity.pdbx_description
1 polymer ?
#
loop_
_entity_poly.entity_id
_entity_poly.type
_entity_poly.pdbx_seq_one_letter_code
_entity_poly.pdbx_strand_id
1 'polypeptide(L)'
;PLAPAVGGERHSGGIFWDSTDHAEYRAIADWIAGGSPDAGADPLVDVDFDFFRSCVQPIFVNPLENAMPCAECHSGEFAVPPPENSYWTVEQSQQAFESLLYLIDPGRPDSSRFLHKPLHPNAGGDLMHNGGRRWYSQDDPERQALASWVSGEAQGNSCPSALQFDYPPRP
;
A
#
# COMPACT_ATOMS: atom_id res chain seq x y z
N PRO A 1 4.40 -8.96 28.08
CA PRO A 1 4.30 -7.61 28.68
C PRO A 1 4.68 -7.61 30.17
N LEU A 2 5.53 -6.68 30.59
CA LEU A 2 5.95 -6.51 32.00
C LEU A 2 4.82 -5.86 32.80
N ALA A 3 4.60 -6.28 34.05
CA ALA A 3 3.58 -5.72 34.90
C ALA A 3 3.83 -4.22 35.19
N PRO A 4 2.78 -3.38 35.19
CA PRO A 4 2.90 -1.98 35.61
C PRO A 4 3.46 -1.80 37.03
N ALA A 5 3.24 -2.77 37.91
CA ALA A 5 3.73 -2.74 39.29
C ALA A 5 5.27 -2.77 39.39
N VAL A 6 5.96 -3.24 38.34
CA VAL A 6 7.43 -3.32 38.28
C VAL A 6 8.00 -2.50 37.12
N GLY A 7 7.24 -1.51 36.63
CA GLY A 7 7.71 -0.54 35.62
C GLY A 7 7.29 -0.82 34.18
N GLY A 8 6.39 -1.78 33.93
CA GLY A 8 5.81 -1.97 32.60
C GLY A 8 4.73 -0.93 32.24
N GLU A 9 4.43 -0.79 30.95
CA GLU A 9 3.32 0.05 30.48
C GLU A 9 1.96 -0.63 30.63
N ARG A 10 0.87 0.13 30.57
CA ARG A 10 -0.49 -0.45 30.58
C ARG A 10 -0.76 -1.14 29.25
N HIS A 11 -1.23 -2.38 29.31
CA HIS A 11 -1.54 -3.20 28.13
C HIS A 11 -2.81 -4.02 28.35
N SER A 12 -3.56 -4.30 27.28
CA SER A 12 -4.85 -5.02 27.31
C SER A 12 -4.74 -6.55 27.32
N GLY A 13 -3.57 -7.10 27.02
CA GLY A 13 -3.35 -8.56 26.84
C GLY A 13 -2.92 -9.36 28.08
N GLY A 14 -3.08 -8.81 29.28
CA GLY A 14 -2.63 -9.46 30.53
C GLY A 14 -1.12 -9.36 30.78
N ILE A 15 -0.70 -9.65 32.03
CA ILE A 15 0.70 -9.59 32.47
C ILE A 15 1.37 -10.91 32.12
N PHE A 16 2.52 -10.83 31.43
CA PHE A 16 3.32 -12.00 31.09
C PHE A 16 4.58 -12.11 31.95
N TRP A 17 5.17 -10.99 32.37
CA TRP A 17 6.26 -10.94 33.34
C TRP A 17 5.86 -10.03 34.50
N ASP A 18 5.93 -10.53 35.73
CA ASP A 18 5.64 -9.75 36.95
C ASP A 18 6.91 -9.21 37.63
N SER A 19 8.09 -9.50 37.07
CA SER A 19 9.39 -9.05 37.55
C SER A 19 10.35 -8.81 36.38
N THR A 20 11.29 -7.89 36.55
CA THR A 20 12.40 -7.67 35.61
C THR A 20 13.49 -8.74 35.69
N ASP A 21 13.45 -9.63 36.69
CA ASP A 21 14.46 -10.69 36.87
C ASP A 21 14.18 -11.94 36.04
N HIS A 22 12.97 -12.05 35.46
CA HIS A 22 12.60 -13.15 34.58
C HIS A 22 13.62 -13.32 33.46
N ALA A 23 14.13 -14.54 33.29
CA ALA A 23 15.18 -14.82 32.31
C ALA A 23 14.75 -14.44 30.88
N GLU A 24 13.48 -14.68 30.54
CA GLU A 24 12.89 -14.31 29.24
C GLU A 24 12.75 -12.79 29.08
N TYR A 25 12.37 -12.08 30.14
CA TYR A 25 12.31 -10.62 30.11
C TYR A 25 13.70 -10.02 29.91
N ARG A 26 14.71 -10.51 30.66
CA ARG A 26 16.10 -10.06 30.52
C ARG A 26 16.66 -10.34 29.13
N ALA A 27 16.38 -11.51 28.56
CA ALA A 27 16.82 -11.82 27.20
C ALA A 27 16.28 -10.83 26.15
N ILE A 28 15.00 -10.44 26.26
CA ILE A 28 14.39 -9.46 25.36
C ILE A 28 14.91 -8.05 25.67
N ALA A 29 15.05 -7.69 26.94
CA ALA A 29 15.57 -6.38 27.35
C ALA A 29 17.02 -6.18 26.89
N ASP A 30 17.87 -7.20 27.02
CA ASP A 30 19.25 -7.19 26.55
C ASP A 30 19.31 -7.11 25.02
N TRP A 31 18.40 -7.79 24.30
CA TRP A 31 18.28 -7.66 22.85
C TRP A 31 17.88 -6.23 22.42
N ILE A 32 16.92 -5.60 23.11
CA ILE A 32 16.53 -4.21 22.84
C ILE A 32 17.69 -3.26 23.15
N ALA A 33 18.35 -3.42 24.30
CA ALA A 33 19.47 -2.57 24.73
C ALA A 33 20.73 -2.73 23.86
N GLY A 34 20.91 -3.92 23.27
CA GLY A 34 21.98 -4.22 22.32
C GLY A 34 21.68 -3.80 20.87
N GLY A 35 20.47 -3.32 20.59
CA GLY A 35 20.11 -2.75 19.30
C GLY A 35 20.93 -1.49 18.99
N SER A 36 21.35 -1.33 17.73
CA SER A 36 22.00 -0.09 17.32
C SER A 36 20.99 1.06 17.38
N PRO A 37 21.31 2.22 17.98
CA PRO A 37 20.46 3.41 17.89
C PRO A 37 20.35 3.91 16.43
N ASP A 38 21.29 3.47 15.58
CA ASP A 38 21.33 3.71 14.14
C ASP A 38 20.86 2.48 13.34
N ALA A 39 20.17 1.52 13.97
CA ALA A 39 19.36 0.55 13.23
C ALA A 39 18.25 1.34 12.54
N GLY A 40 18.57 1.85 11.35
CA GLY A 40 17.83 2.91 10.68
C GLY A 40 16.34 2.58 10.62
N ALA A 41 15.53 3.50 11.14
CA ALA A 41 14.16 3.58 10.65
C ALA A 41 14.25 3.81 9.13
N ASP A 42 13.50 3.02 8.37
CA ASP A 42 13.38 3.27 6.93
C ASP A 42 13.02 4.75 6.73
N PRO A 43 13.62 5.42 5.72
CA PRO A 43 13.31 6.81 5.45
C PRO A 43 11.80 6.98 5.30
N LEU A 44 11.26 8.08 5.83
CA LEU A 44 9.86 8.43 5.61
C LEU A 44 9.67 8.68 4.11
N VAL A 45 8.93 7.78 3.47
CA VAL A 45 8.52 7.88 2.07
C VAL A 45 7.05 8.24 2.07
N ASP A 46 6.68 9.25 1.29
CA ASP A 46 5.30 9.57 0.97
C ASP A 46 5.06 9.28 -0.51
N VAL A 47 3.88 8.77 -0.83
CA VAL A 47 3.46 8.58 -2.22
C VAL A 47 2.81 9.87 -2.75
N ASP A 48 3.12 10.23 -3.99
CA ASP A 48 2.74 11.52 -4.55
C ASP A 48 1.28 11.56 -5.03
N PHE A 49 0.51 12.56 -4.58
CA PHE A 49 -0.90 12.73 -4.94
C PHE A 49 -1.09 13.13 -6.42
N ASP A 50 -0.22 13.97 -6.96
CA ASP A 50 -0.33 14.42 -8.35
C ASP A 50 -0.11 13.24 -9.32
N PHE A 51 0.83 12.35 -9.00
CA PHE A 51 1.05 11.10 -9.71
C PHE A 51 -0.12 10.13 -9.54
N PHE A 52 -0.67 10.02 -8.33
CA PHE A 52 -1.88 9.25 -8.11
C PHE A 52 -3.00 9.70 -9.05
N ARG A 53 -3.36 10.99 -9.01
CA ARG A 53 -4.47 11.54 -9.77
C ARG A 53 -4.22 11.44 -11.28
N SER A 54 -2.98 11.62 -11.73
CA SER A 54 -2.66 11.70 -13.16
C SER A 54 -2.43 10.33 -13.81
N CYS A 55 -1.86 9.38 -13.07
CA CYS A 55 -1.27 8.16 -13.64
C CYS A 55 -1.79 6.88 -12.98
N VAL A 56 -2.11 6.90 -11.68
CA VAL A 56 -2.59 5.70 -10.97
C VAL A 56 -4.10 5.58 -11.08
N GLN A 57 -4.85 6.60 -10.71
CA GLN A 57 -6.31 6.57 -10.59
C GLN A 57 -7.05 6.07 -11.85
N PRO A 58 -6.61 6.41 -13.09
CA PRO A 58 -7.23 5.85 -14.29
C PRO A 58 -7.24 4.32 -14.36
N ILE A 59 -6.26 3.63 -13.73
CA ILE A 59 -6.18 2.17 -13.72
C ILE A 59 -7.47 1.51 -13.22
N PHE A 60 -8.20 2.20 -12.32
CA PHE A 60 -9.39 1.67 -11.66
C PHE A 60 -10.55 1.41 -12.60
N VAL A 61 -10.58 2.08 -13.74
CA VAL A 61 -11.65 1.97 -14.75
C VAL A 61 -11.15 1.46 -16.10
N ASN A 62 -9.86 1.16 -16.22
CA ASN A 62 -9.25 0.58 -17.41
C ASN A 62 -8.84 -0.88 -17.15
N PRO A 63 -9.74 -1.84 -17.39
CA PRO A 63 -9.41 -3.26 -17.24
C PRO A 63 -8.48 -3.72 -18.36
N LEU A 64 -7.70 -4.77 -18.07
CA LEU A 64 -7.08 -5.57 -19.13
C LEU A 64 -8.14 -6.38 -19.88
N GLU A 65 -7.78 -6.89 -21.06
CA GLU A 65 -8.65 -7.75 -21.84
C GLU A 65 -9.13 -8.95 -20.99
N ASN A 66 -10.44 -9.18 -20.95
CA ASN A 66 -11.09 -10.22 -20.15
C ASN A 66 -10.94 -10.08 -18.61
N ALA A 67 -10.55 -8.89 -18.12
CA ALA A 67 -10.51 -8.58 -16.69
C ALA A 67 -11.64 -7.63 -16.28
N MET A 68 -11.98 -7.64 -14.99
CA MET A 68 -12.93 -6.70 -14.40
C MET A 68 -12.18 -5.44 -13.92
N PRO A 69 -12.72 -4.23 -14.14
CA PRO A 69 -12.10 -3.01 -13.60
C PRO A 69 -12.18 -3.00 -12.07
N CYS A 70 -11.22 -2.33 -11.42
CA CYS A 70 -11.21 -2.23 -9.96
C CYS A 70 -12.51 -1.62 -9.42
N ALA A 71 -13.05 -0.62 -10.13
CA ALA A 71 -14.27 0.09 -9.78
C ALA A 71 -15.52 -0.82 -9.69
N GLU A 72 -15.53 -1.97 -10.37
CA GLU A 72 -16.68 -2.88 -10.31
C GLU A 72 -16.86 -3.47 -8.91
N CYS A 73 -15.76 -3.77 -8.21
CA CYS A 73 -15.79 -4.33 -6.85
C CYS A 73 -15.44 -3.32 -5.75
N HIS A 74 -14.67 -2.28 -6.06
CA HIS A 74 -14.12 -1.33 -5.09
C HIS A 74 -14.69 0.10 -5.22
N SER A 75 -15.82 0.28 -5.92
CA SER A 75 -16.49 1.58 -6.08
C SER A 75 -16.98 2.22 -4.78
N GLY A 76 -17.25 1.43 -3.74
CA GLY A 76 -17.58 1.92 -2.40
C GLY A 76 -16.37 2.21 -1.51
N GLU A 77 -15.16 2.05 -2.04
CA GLU A 77 -13.88 2.18 -1.34
C GLU A 77 -13.02 3.23 -2.08
N PHE A 78 -11.83 2.85 -2.54
CA PHE A 78 -10.89 3.74 -3.21
C PHE A 78 -11.11 3.89 -4.73
N ALA A 79 -11.89 3.01 -5.36
CA ALA A 79 -12.04 2.96 -6.82
C ALA A 79 -13.37 3.56 -7.30
N VAL A 80 -13.75 4.71 -6.74
CA VAL A 80 -14.96 5.43 -7.15
C VAL A 80 -14.87 5.75 -8.64
N PRO A 81 -15.86 5.39 -9.48
CA PRO A 81 -15.83 5.69 -10.91
C PRO A 81 -15.96 7.21 -11.16
N PRO A 82 -15.39 7.73 -12.25
CA PRO A 82 -15.53 9.13 -12.60
C PRO A 82 -16.97 9.43 -13.04
N PRO A 83 -17.42 10.69 -13.02
CA PRO A 83 -18.68 11.06 -13.64
C PRO A 83 -18.63 10.80 -15.15
N GLU A 84 -19.78 10.54 -15.74
CA GLU A 84 -19.90 10.19 -17.16
C GLU A 84 -19.20 11.22 -18.07
N ASN A 85 -18.37 10.73 -19.00
CA ASN A 85 -17.63 11.55 -19.97
C ASN A 85 -16.75 12.66 -19.35
N SER A 86 -16.27 12.47 -18.13
CA SER A 86 -15.44 13.46 -17.43
C SER A 86 -14.34 12.79 -16.60
N TYR A 87 -13.34 13.57 -16.22
CA TYR A 87 -12.35 13.16 -15.22
C TYR A 87 -12.88 13.40 -13.80
N TRP A 88 -12.31 12.71 -12.82
CA TRP A 88 -12.59 12.99 -11.41
C TRP A 88 -12.32 14.45 -11.03
N THR A 89 -13.14 15.02 -10.14
CA THR A 89 -12.78 16.29 -9.47
C THR A 89 -11.60 16.07 -8.52
N VAL A 90 -10.91 17.15 -8.12
CA VAL A 90 -9.77 17.04 -7.20
C VAL A 90 -10.19 16.40 -5.88
N GLU A 91 -11.38 16.76 -5.40
CA GLU A 91 -11.96 16.24 -4.16
C GLU A 91 -12.25 14.74 -4.25
N GLN A 92 -12.79 14.27 -5.37
CA GLN A 92 -13.00 12.84 -5.61
C GLN A 92 -11.68 12.07 -5.63
N SER A 93 -10.64 12.63 -6.24
CA SER A 93 -9.30 12.02 -6.22
C SER A 93 -8.70 12.02 -4.82
N GLN A 94 -8.86 13.08 -4.02
CA GLN A 94 -8.34 13.12 -2.65
C GLN A 94 -8.99 12.04 -1.79
N GLN A 95 -10.31 11.89 -1.86
CA GLN A 95 -11.02 10.85 -1.11
C GLN A 95 -10.58 9.43 -1.53
N ALA A 96 -10.43 9.20 -2.83
CA ALA A 96 -9.93 7.93 -3.36
C ALA A 96 -8.49 7.65 -2.91
N PHE A 97 -7.64 8.67 -2.93
CA PHE A 97 -6.24 8.60 -2.51
C PHE A 97 -6.12 8.24 -1.03
N GLU A 98 -6.81 8.98 -0.15
CA GLU A 98 -6.82 8.73 1.30
C GLU A 98 -7.29 7.31 1.63
N SER A 99 -8.32 6.82 0.93
CA SER A 99 -8.82 5.45 1.07
C SER A 99 -7.80 4.41 0.59
N LEU A 100 -7.10 4.68 -0.51
CA LEU A 100 -6.08 3.78 -1.05
C LEU A 100 -4.86 3.68 -0.15
N LEU A 101 -4.46 4.75 0.55
CA LEU A 101 -3.27 4.77 1.41
C LEU A 101 -3.28 3.67 2.47
N TYR A 102 -4.45 3.23 2.95
CA TYR A 102 -4.56 2.09 3.87
C TYR A 102 -4.11 0.74 3.29
N LEU A 103 -3.95 0.66 1.96
CA LEU A 103 -3.49 -0.52 1.21
C LEU A 103 -2.04 -0.39 0.74
N ILE A 104 -1.40 0.76 1.00
CA ILE A 104 -0.04 1.08 0.60
C ILE A 104 0.86 1.08 1.83
N ASP A 105 2.03 0.48 1.67
CA ASP A 105 3.15 0.61 2.59
C ASP A 105 4.23 1.43 1.87
N PRO A 106 4.29 2.75 2.10
CA PRO A 106 5.20 3.64 1.37
C PRO A 106 6.67 3.20 1.50
N GLY A 107 7.40 3.23 0.39
CA GLY A 107 8.77 2.70 0.31
C GLY A 107 8.85 1.18 0.17
N ARG A 108 7.75 0.45 0.35
CA ARG A 108 7.71 -1.03 0.40
C ARG A 108 6.66 -1.59 -0.57
N PRO A 109 6.91 -1.53 -1.90
CA PRO A 109 5.94 -1.93 -2.91
C PRO A 109 5.50 -3.40 -2.80
N ASP A 110 6.42 -4.31 -2.49
CA ASP A 110 6.09 -5.74 -2.38
C ASP A 110 5.26 -6.08 -1.12
N SER A 111 5.29 -5.22 -0.10
CA SER A 111 4.45 -5.36 1.11
C SER A 111 3.10 -4.64 0.98
N SER A 112 2.93 -3.80 -0.05
CA SER A 112 1.71 -3.05 -0.31
C SER A 112 0.60 -3.97 -0.86
N ARG A 113 -0.52 -4.08 -0.13
CA ARG A 113 -1.67 -4.88 -0.58
C ARG A 113 -2.19 -4.45 -1.95
N PHE A 114 -2.08 -3.15 -2.27
CA PHE A 114 -2.43 -2.61 -3.58
C PHE A 114 -1.71 -3.31 -4.75
N LEU A 115 -0.43 -3.67 -4.59
CA LEU A 115 0.37 -4.33 -5.63
C LEU A 115 0.37 -5.86 -5.51
N HIS A 116 0.13 -6.37 -4.30
CA HIS A 116 0.21 -7.80 -4.00
C HIS A 116 -1.09 -8.56 -4.29
N LYS A 117 -2.26 -7.98 -3.97
CA LYS A 117 -3.57 -8.64 -4.14
C LYS A 117 -3.91 -8.96 -5.61
N PRO A 118 -3.65 -8.06 -6.59
CA PRO A 118 -3.96 -8.32 -8.00
C PRO A 118 -2.89 -9.14 -8.72
N LEU A 119 -1.74 -9.41 -8.09
CA LEU A 119 -0.63 -10.15 -8.67
C LEU A 119 -0.92 -11.66 -8.66
N HIS A 120 -0.52 -12.35 -9.73
CA HIS A 120 -0.69 -13.79 -9.85
C HIS A 120 0.12 -14.55 -8.78
N PRO A 121 -0.40 -15.65 -8.19
CA PRO A 121 0.30 -16.41 -7.14
C PRO A 121 1.70 -16.89 -7.52
N ASN A 122 1.88 -17.31 -8.78
CA ASN A 122 3.19 -17.77 -9.27
C ASN A 122 4.25 -16.65 -9.31
N ALA A 123 3.83 -15.39 -9.24
CA ALA A 123 4.71 -14.22 -9.13
C ALA A 123 4.78 -13.68 -7.69
N GLY A 124 4.30 -14.44 -6.71
CA GLY A 124 4.32 -14.05 -5.30
C GLY A 124 3.13 -13.22 -4.85
N GLY A 125 2.03 -13.17 -5.61
CA GLY A 125 0.78 -12.54 -5.19
C GLY A 125 -0.17 -13.47 -4.42
N ASP A 126 -1.37 -12.97 -4.14
CA ASP A 126 -2.35 -13.70 -3.33
C ASP A 126 -3.11 -14.79 -4.08
N LEU A 127 -3.47 -15.86 -3.36
CA LEU A 127 -4.29 -16.96 -3.88
C LEU A 127 -5.71 -16.50 -4.27
N MET A 128 -6.25 -15.49 -3.60
CA MET A 128 -7.65 -15.07 -3.78
C MET A 128 -7.76 -13.56 -4.06
N HIS A 129 -8.39 -13.24 -5.18
CA HIS A 129 -8.83 -11.89 -5.56
C HIS A 129 -9.97 -12.01 -6.57
N ASN A 130 -11.17 -11.57 -6.20
CA ASN A 130 -12.41 -11.85 -6.93
C ASN A 130 -12.46 -11.18 -8.31
N GLY A 131 -11.78 -10.04 -8.48
CA GLY A 131 -11.69 -9.31 -9.75
C GLY A 131 -10.72 -9.92 -10.77
N GLY A 132 -10.11 -11.08 -10.47
CA GLY A 132 -9.13 -11.73 -11.33
C GLY A 132 -7.69 -11.34 -11.00
N ARG A 133 -6.78 -11.49 -11.96
CA ARG A 133 -5.37 -11.09 -11.84
C ARG A 133 -5.06 -10.01 -12.86
N ARG A 134 -4.41 -8.94 -12.40
CA ARG A 134 -3.99 -7.85 -13.26
C ARG A 134 -2.56 -8.05 -13.76
N TRP A 135 -1.69 -8.59 -12.92
CA TRP A 135 -0.28 -8.81 -13.26
C TRP A 135 0.06 -10.29 -13.10
N TYR A 136 0.90 -10.80 -13.99
CA TYR A 136 1.36 -12.19 -14.02
C TYR A 136 2.84 -12.33 -13.67
N SER A 137 3.56 -11.21 -13.58
CA SER A 137 4.96 -11.09 -13.18
C SER A 137 5.16 -9.86 -12.29
N GLN A 138 6.18 -9.90 -11.43
CA GLN A 138 6.63 -8.69 -10.74
C GLN A 138 7.20 -7.66 -11.73
N ASP A 139 7.70 -8.12 -12.87
CA ASP A 139 8.31 -7.30 -13.93
C ASP A 139 7.29 -6.74 -14.94
N ASP A 140 5.99 -6.95 -14.73
CA ASP A 140 4.95 -6.35 -15.57
C ASP A 140 5.14 -4.82 -15.61
N PRO A 141 5.25 -4.17 -16.80
CA PRO A 141 5.61 -2.75 -16.89
C PRO A 141 4.67 -1.82 -16.12
N GLU A 142 3.37 -2.14 -16.11
CA GLU A 142 2.37 -1.38 -15.35
C GLU A 142 2.60 -1.53 -13.84
N ARG A 143 2.88 -2.74 -13.36
CA ARG A 143 3.18 -3.00 -11.95
C ARG A 143 4.46 -2.28 -11.51
N GLN A 144 5.51 -2.33 -12.33
CA GLN A 144 6.78 -1.65 -12.05
C GLN A 144 6.61 -0.13 -11.96
N ALA A 145 5.79 0.46 -12.84
CA ALA A 145 5.46 1.88 -12.76
C ALA A 145 4.74 2.25 -11.45
N LEU A 146 3.80 1.42 -10.99
CA LEU A 146 3.15 1.63 -9.69
C LEU A 146 4.08 1.37 -8.52
N ALA A 147 5.00 0.40 -8.62
CA ALA A 147 5.99 0.12 -7.61
C ALA A 147 6.98 1.29 -7.44
N SER A 148 7.39 1.93 -8.52
CA SER A 148 8.21 3.14 -8.50
C SER A 148 7.49 4.30 -7.81
N TRP A 149 6.18 4.45 -8.04
CA TRP A 149 5.35 5.42 -7.30
C TRP A 149 5.24 5.09 -5.81
N VAL A 150 4.96 3.83 -5.45
CA VAL A 150 4.91 3.40 -4.04
C VAL A 150 6.26 3.57 -3.33
N SER A 151 7.36 3.44 -4.07
CA SER A 151 8.72 3.66 -3.57
C SER A 151 9.09 5.15 -3.43
N GLY A 152 8.21 6.07 -3.85
CA GLY A 152 8.43 7.52 -3.81
C GLY A 152 9.31 8.06 -4.95
N GLU A 153 9.66 7.23 -5.94
CA GLU A 153 10.53 7.60 -7.05
C GLU A 153 9.78 8.31 -8.17
N ALA A 154 8.53 7.91 -8.42
CA ALA A 154 7.67 8.52 -9.44
C ALA A 154 6.75 9.57 -8.83
N GLN A 155 6.81 10.80 -9.35
CA GLN A 155 6.11 11.97 -8.82
C GLN A 155 5.62 12.89 -9.95
N GLY A 156 4.68 13.78 -9.65
CA GLY A 156 4.11 14.73 -10.60
C GLY A 156 3.19 14.07 -11.62
N ASN A 157 3.00 14.71 -12.78
CA ASN A 157 1.97 14.30 -13.75
C ASN A 157 2.52 13.62 -15.02
N SER A 158 3.81 13.27 -15.05
CA SER A 158 4.43 12.61 -16.19
C SER A 158 4.23 11.10 -16.13
N CYS A 159 3.18 10.60 -16.77
CA CYS A 159 2.84 9.18 -16.70
C CYS A 159 3.75 8.33 -17.61
N PRO A 160 4.37 7.26 -17.07
CA PRO A 160 5.07 6.29 -17.91
C PRO A 160 4.09 5.64 -18.89
N SER A 161 4.59 5.13 -20.02
CA SER A 161 3.75 4.56 -21.09
C SER A 161 2.80 3.47 -20.61
N ALA A 162 3.20 2.69 -19.61
CA ALA A 162 2.38 1.62 -19.03
C ALA A 162 1.20 2.14 -18.18
N LEU A 163 1.18 3.43 -17.82
CA LEU A 163 0.12 4.11 -17.07
C LEU A 163 -0.57 5.21 -17.88
N GLN A 164 -0.45 5.15 -19.22
CA GLN A 164 -1.15 6.06 -20.11
C GLN A 164 -2.47 5.42 -20.57
N PHE A 165 -3.58 6.00 -20.13
CA PHE A 165 -4.93 5.57 -20.47
C PHE A 165 -5.66 6.71 -21.20
N ASP A 166 -6.46 6.35 -22.20
CA ASP A 166 -7.29 7.31 -22.95
C ASP A 166 -8.58 7.67 -22.20
N TYR A 167 -9.03 6.79 -21.29
CA TYR A 167 -10.24 6.97 -20.49
C TYR A 167 -9.92 7.05 -18.98
N PRO A 168 -10.62 7.89 -18.20
CA PRO A 168 -11.45 9.00 -18.67
C PRO A 168 -10.60 10.08 -19.36
N PRO A 169 -11.19 10.91 -20.23
CA PRO A 169 -10.45 12.00 -20.86
C PRO A 169 -9.93 12.94 -19.78
N ARG A 170 -8.61 13.14 -19.75
CA ARG A 170 -7.96 14.11 -18.87
C ARG A 170 -8.39 15.53 -19.27
N PRO A 171 -8.65 16.43 -18.30
CA PRO A 171 -8.96 17.83 -18.60
C PRO A 171 -7.76 18.58 -19.22
#